data_AF-A0A7Y5QMZ7-F1
#
_entry.id   AF-A0A7Y5QMZ7-F1
#
_cell.length_a   1.000
_cell.length_b   1.000
_cell.length_c   1.000
_cell.angle_alpha   90.00
_cell.angle_beta   90.00
_cell.angle_gamma   90.00
#
_symmetry.space_group_name_H-M   'P 1'
#
loop_
_entity.id
_entity.type
_entity.pdbx_description
1 polymer ?
#
loop_
_entity_poly.entity_id
_entity_poly.type
_entity_poly.pdbx_seq_one_letter_code
_entity_poly.pdbx_strand_id
1 'polypeptide(L)'
;MSERRPEPIAAALERYLRQAGLAKRVGQASALDVWPQVVGPAVAAATKPLSVTADGTLIVGVRTAAWMNELSLMERELLEALNRANASAPLTRIRWTIAP
;
A
#
# COMPACT_ATOMS: atom_id res chain seq x y z
N MET A 1 -30.86 42.61 1.98
CA MET A 1 -29.83 41.94 2.81
C MET A 1 -29.83 40.47 2.39
N SER A 2 -28.76 40.00 1.73
CA SER A 2 -28.73 38.65 1.15
C SER A 2 -28.36 37.62 2.21
N GLU A 3 -29.26 36.67 2.48
CA GLU A 3 -29.07 35.57 3.41
C GLU A 3 -27.95 34.64 2.93
N ARG A 4 -26.85 34.58 3.70
CA ARG A 4 -25.79 33.58 3.52
C ARG A 4 -26.31 32.25 4.06
N ARG A 5 -26.74 31.35 3.16
CA ARG A 5 -26.98 29.95 3.51
C ARG A 5 -25.61 29.27 3.72
N PRO A 6 -25.32 28.68 4.90
CA PRO A 6 -24.12 27.88 5.06
C PRO A 6 -24.29 26.57 4.29
N GLU A 7 -23.56 26.39 3.19
CA GLU A 7 -23.42 25.06 2.60
C GLU A 7 -22.70 24.13 3.59
N PRO A 8 -23.15 22.87 3.71
CA PRO A 8 -23.01 22.11 4.94
C PRO A 8 -21.61 21.49 5.02
N ILE A 9 -21.05 21.52 6.23
CA ILE A 9 -19.81 20.80 6.62
C ILE A 9 -19.79 19.36 6.07
N ALA A 10 -20.95 18.73 5.92
CA ALA A 10 -21.12 17.41 5.31
C ALA A 10 -20.57 17.32 3.86
N ALA A 11 -20.82 18.31 3.00
CA ALA A 11 -20.33 18.31 1.63
C ALA A 11 -18.80 18.45 1.55
N ALA A 12 -18.22 19.24 2.46
CA ALA A 12 -16.77 19.39 2.59
C ALA A 12 -16.13 18.09 3.12
N LEU A 13 -16.76 17.46 4.11
CA LEU A 13 -16.32 16.18 4.68
C LEU A 13 -16.40 15.05 3.65
N GLU A 14 -17.48 14.95 2.89
CA GLU A 14 -17.61 13.95 1.82
C GLU A 14 -16.55 14.15 0.74
N ARG A 15 -16.26 15.39 0.35
CA ARG A 15 -15.23 15.67 -0.66
C ARG A 15 -13.84 15.29 -0.14
N TYR A 16 -13.57 15.54 1.14
CA TYR A 16 -12.33 15.12 1.81
C TYR A 16 -12.22 13.59 1.89
N LEU A 17 -13.28 12.89 2.31
CA LEU A 17 -13.29 11.42 2.38
C LEU A 17 -13.13 10.78 0.99
N ARG A 18 -13.76 11.35 -0.05
CA ARG A 18 -13.59 10.91 -1.44
C ARG A 18 -12.16 11.16 -1.94
N GLN A 19 -11.59 12.34 -1.68
CA GLN A 19 -10.20 12.65 -2.07
C GLN A 19 -9.19 11.79 -1.31
N ALA A 20 -9.38 11.56 -0.01
CA ALA A 20 -8.55 10.66 0.79
C ALA A 20 -8.67 9.22 0.29
N GLY A 21 -9.89 8.75 -0.04
CA GLY A 21 -10.12 7.44 -0.65
C GLY A 21 -9.49 7.31 -2.04
N LEU A 22 -9.52 8.37 -2.86
CA LEU A 22 -8.88 8.41 -4.18
C LEU A 22 -7.35 8.44 -4.09
N ALA A 23 -6.78 9.30 -3.24
CA ALA A 23 -5.33 9.36 -3.00
C ALA A 23 -4.81 8.03 -2.44
N LYS A 24 -5.57 7.41 -1.54
CA LYS A 24 -5.28 6.06 -1.03
C LYS A 24 -5.34 5.01 -2.14
N ARG A 25 -6.34 5.03 -3.02
CA ARG A 25 -6.43 4.09 -4.17
C ARG A 25 -5.28 4.28 -5.17
N VAL A 26 -4.87 5.52 -5.44
CA VAL A 26 -3.71 5.82 -6.30
C VAL A 26 -2.40 5.36 -5.65
N GLY A 27 -2.24 5.58 -4.34
CA GLY A 27 -1.08 5.10 -3.58
C GLY A 27 -1.08 3.59 -3.26
N GLN A 28 -2.23 2.92 -3.35
CA GLN A 28 -2.34 1.46 -3.30
C GLN A 28 -1.92 0.83 -4.65
N ALA A 29 -2.21 1.50 -5.77
CA ALA A 29 -1.72 1.08 -7.09
C ALA A 29 -0.18 1.18 -7.18
N SER A 30 0.41 2.24 -6.63
CA SER A 30 1.86 2.44 -6.67
C SER A 30 2.65 1.38 -5.89
N ALA A 31 2.19 0.90 -4.74
CA ALA A 31 2.93 -0.11 -3.96
C ALA A 31 3.10 -1.44 -4.70
N LEU A 32 2.09 -1.86 -5.46
CA LEU A 32 2.16 -3.08 -6.28
C LEU A 32 3.11 -2.87 -7.47
N ASP A 33 3.07 -1.69 -8.07
CA ASP A 33 3.87 -1.34 -9.25
C ASP A 33 5.36 -1.13 -8.94
N VAL A 34 5.69 -0.52 -7.79
CA VAL A 34 7.08 -0.26 -7.39
C VAL A 34 7.76 -1.49 -6.79
N TRP A 35 7.00 -2.52 -6.38
CA TRP A 35 7.55 -3.70 -5.71
C TRP A 35 8.75 -4.31 -6.45
N PRO A 36 8.69 -4.65 -7.76
CA PRO A 36 9.82 -5.27 -8.45
C PRO A 36 11.06 -4.39 -8.51
N GLN A 37 10.88 -3.06 -8.51
CA GLN A 37 11.97 -2.09 -8.52
C GLN A 37 12.68 -2.03 -7.17
N VAL A 38 11.93 -2.17 -6.07
CA VAL A 38 12.46 -2.13 -4.70
C VAL A 38 13.14 -3.45 -4.32
N VAL A 39 12.53 -4.58 -4.64
CA VAL A 39 13.03 -5.90 -4.18
C VAL A 39 14.03 -6.56 -5.14
N GLY A 40 14.08 -6.08 -6.38
CA GLY A 40 14.95 -6.63 -7.42
C GLY A 40 14.47 -7.96 -8.01
N PRO A 41 15.14 -8.44 -9.07
CA PRO A 41 14.62 -9.51 -9.93
C PRO A 41 14.49 -10.88 -9.22
N ALA A 42 15.39 -11.22 -8.31
CA ALA A 42 15.35 -12.50 -7.60
C ALA A 42 14.11 -12.63 -6.70
N VAL A 43 13.85 -11.61 -5.88
CA VAL A 43 12.67 -11.57 -5.00
C VAL A 43 11.41 -11.40 -5.83
N ALA A 44 11.42 -10.58 -6.87
CA ALA A 44 10.27 -10.40 -7.77
C ALA A 44 9.87 -11.71 -8.49
N ALA A 45 10.81 -12.60 -8.79
CA ALA A 45 10.52 -13.91 -9.38
C ALA A 45 9.90 -14.91 -8.38
N ALA A 46 10.17 -14.72 -7.09
CA ALA A 46 9.70 -15.57 -6.00
C ALA A 46 8.41 -15.06 -5.32
N THR A 47 8.01 -13.83 -5.62
CA THR A 47 6.92 -13.13 -4.93
C THR A 47 5.94 -12.47 -5.88
N LYS A 48 4.71 -12.24 -5.40
CA LYS A 48 3.68 -11.50 -6.13
C LYS A 48 2.95 -10.56 -5.18
N PRO A 49 3.06 -9.24 -5.34
CA PRO A 49 2.26 -8.31 -4.54
C PRO A 49 0.79 -8.44 -4.97
N LEU A 50 -0.11 -8.72 -4.03
CA LEU A 50 -1.50 -9.09 -4.31
C LEU A 50 -2.46 -7.91 -4.11
N SER A 51 -2.33 -7.21 -2.98
CA SER A 51 -3.16 -6.06 -2.66
C SER A 51 -2.60 -5.30 -1.46
N VAL A 52 -3.08 -4.08 -1.27
CA VAL A 52 -2.86 -3.29 -0.05
C VAL A 52 -4.20 -3.10 0.65
N THR A 53 -4.28 -3.46 1.92
CA THR A 53 -5.49 -3.32 2.72
C THR A 53 -5.76 -1.87 3.09
N ALA A 54 -6.94 -1.60 3.65
CA ALA A 54 -7.29 -0.24 4.10
C ALA A 54 -6.40 0.25 5.27
N ASP A 55 -5.86 -0.64 6.09
CA ASP A 55 -4.94 -0.32 7.19
C ASP A 55 -3.46 -0.22 6.76
N GLY A 56 -3.17 -0.32 5.46
CA GLY A 56 -1.82 -0.17 4.93
C GLY A 56 -0.97 -1.45 4.96
N THR A 57 -1.59 -2.62 5.14
CA THR A 57 -0.90 -3.90 5.06
C THR A 57 -0.77 -4.33 3.59
N LEU A 58 0.46 -4.49 3.11
CA LEU A 58 0.73 -5.07 1.80
C LEU A 58 0.69 -6.60 1.89
N ILE A 59 -0.19 -7.25 1.13
CA ILE A 59 -0.27 -8.70 1.04
C ILE A 59 0.62 -9.17 -0.11
N VAL A 60 1.54 -10.08 0.18
CA VAL A 60 2.48 -10.62 -0.81
C VAL A 60 2.40 -12.14 -0.83
N GLY A 61 2.09 -12.70 -1.99
CA GLY A 61 2.18 -14.12 -2.27
C GLY A 61 3.64 -14.54 -2.44
N VAL A 62 4.04 -15.66 -1.85
CA VAL A 62 5.39 -16.23 -1.99
C VAL A 62 5.32 -17.69 -2.41
N ARG A 63 6.30 -18.12 -3.21
CA ARG A 63 6.32 -19.47 -3.80
C ARG A 63 6.60 -20.59 -2.80
N THR A 64 7.41 -20.33 -1.77
CA THR A 64 7.84 -21.35 -0.80
C THR A 64 7.95 -20.81 0.63
N ALA A 65 7.90 -21.69 1.62
CA ALA A 65 8.10 -21.34 3.02
C ALA A 65 9.53 -20.84 3.32
N ALA A 66 10.53 -21.31 2.57
CA ALA A 66 11.91 -20.81 2.69
C ALA A 66 11.99 -19.31 2.34
N TRP A 67 11.39 -18.91 1.22
CA TRP A 67 11.26 -17.51 0.84
C TRP A 67 10.47 -16.69 1.87
N MET A 68 9.38 -17.25 2.42
CA MET A 68 8.62 -16.59 3.48
C MET A 68 9.49 -16.27 4.70
N ASN A 69 10.27 -17.24 5.18
CA ASN A 69 11.14 -17.07 6.34
C ASN A 69 12.22 -16.01 6.09
N GLU A 70 12.92 -16.10 4.95
CA GLU A 70 13.96 -15.15 4.58
C GLU A 70 13.41 -13.71 4.47
N LEU A 71 12.30 -13.53 3.76
CA LEU A 71 11.69 -12.20 3.56
C LEU A 71 11.09 -11.64 4.85
N SER A 72 10.62 -12.48 5.77
CA SER A 72 10.12 -12.03 7.08
C SER A 72 11.25 -11.44 7.94
N LEU A 73 12.48 -11.95 7.81
CA LEU A 73 13.66 -11.38 8.49
C LEU A 73 14.03 -10.00 7.94
N MET A 74 13.75 -9.76 6.66
CA MET A 74 14.02 -8.50 5.95
C MET A 74 12.84 -7.53 5.95
N GLU A 75 11.72 -7.86 6.61
CA GLU A 75 10.45 -7.12 6.50
C GLU A 75 10.61 -5.63 6.83
N ARG A 76 11.42 -5.30 7.84
CA ARG A 76 11.67 -3.91 8.24
C ARG A 76 12.35 -3.12 7.12
N GLU A 77 13.44 -3.65 6.57
CA GLU A 77 14.23 -2.99 5.52
C GLU A 77 13.41 -2.83 4.24
N LEU A 78 12.62 -3.86 3.89
CA LEU A 78 11.69 -3.83 2.77
C LEU A 78 10.62 -2.76 2.96
N LEU A 79 10.00 -2.68 4.14
CA LEU A 79 8.98 -1.68 4.44
C LEU A 79 9.55 -0.26 4.36
N GLU A 80 10.75 -0.03 4.89
CA GLU A 80 11.43 1.26 4.78
C GLU A 80 11.73 1.62 3.32
N ALA A 81 12.21 0.68 2.52
CA ALA A 81 12.50 0.90 1.10
C ALA A 81 11.23 1.17 0.27
N LEU A 82 10.16 0.41 0.50
CA LEU A 82 8.87 0.61 -0.14
C LEU A 82 8.27 1.97 0.21
N ASN A 83 8.36 2.40 1.47
CA ASN A 83 7.84 3.69 1.91
C ASN A 83 8.65 4.87 1.35
N ARG A 84 9.97 4.70 1.16
CA ARG A 84 10.79 5.69 0.42
C ARG A 84 10.34 5.81 -1.05
N ALA A 85 10.01 4.69 -1.69
CA ALA A 85 9.54 4.66 -3.06
C ALA A 85 8.07 5.11 -3.22
N ASN A 86 7.26 5.02 -2.15
CA ASN A 86 5.83 5.32 -2.14
C ASN A 86 5.41 6.25 -0.99
N ALA A 87 5.99 7.44 -0.93
CA ALA A 87 5.75 8.38 0.17
C ALA A 87 4.29 8.85 0.31
N SER A 88 3.49 8.81 -0.76
CA SER A 88 2.08 9.25 -0.76
C SER A 88 1.13 8.27 -0.05
N ALA A 89 1.52 7.02 0.14
CA ALA A 89 0.71 6.00 0.80
C ALA A 89 1.60 5.01 1.55
N PRO A 90 2.08 5.39 2.75
CA PRO A 90 2.97 4.56 3.53
C PRO A 90 2.30 3.25 3.96
N LEU A 91 3.03 2.16 3.80
CA LEU A 91 2.71 0.83 4.28
C LEU A 91 3.06 0.70 5.76
N THR A 92 2.22 -0.03 6.49
CA THR A 92 2.38 -0.29 7.93
C THR A 92 3.02 -1.64 8.20
N ARG A 93 2.76 -2.64 7.33
CA ARG A 93 3.29 -4.00 7.44
C ARG A 93 3.26 -4.74 6.11
N ILE A 94 4.04 -5.81 6.00
CA ILE A 94 3.90 -6.82 4.95
C ILE A 94 3.29 -8.10 5.54
N ARG A 95 2.27 -8.66 4.88
CA ARG A 95 1.70 -9.96 5.22
C ARG A 95 2.01 -10.96 4.12
N TRP A 96 2.82 -11.95 4.45
CA TRP A 96 3.19 -13.03 3.56
C TRP A 96 2.10 -14.10 3.51
N THR A 97 1.84 -14.64 2.34
CA THR A 97 0.94 -15.78 2.15
C THR A 97 1.51 -16.74 1.12
N ILE A 98 1.30 -18.05 1.28
CA ILE A 98 1.67 -19.03 0.25
C ILE A 98 0.66 -18.91 -0.88
N ALA A 99 1.15 -18.59 -2.07
CA ALA A 99 0.34 -18.53 -3.29
C ALA A 99 0.98 -19.45 -4.35
N PRO A 100 0.18 -20.27 -5.05
CA PRO A 100 0.67 -21.18 -6.09
C PRO A 100 1.28 -20.45 -7.29
#